data_AF-Q05SR8-F1
#
_entry.id   AF-Q05SR8-F1
#
_cell.length_a   1.000
_cell.length_b   1.000
_cell.length_c   1.000
_cell.angle_alpha   90.00
_cell.angle_beta   90.00
_cell.angle_gamma   90.00
#
_symmetry.space_group_name_H-M   'P 1'
#
loop_
_entity.id
_entity.type
_entity.pdbx_description
1 polymer ?
#
loop_
_entity_poly.entity_id
_entity_poly.type
_entity_poly.pdbx_seq_one_letter_code
_entity_poly.pdbx_strand_id
1 'polypeptide(L)'
;MGFDPRRWSSEPRAREVTSNVETLLAENEALRREVRHLRLQLERLERSARRDPQPFRGQAWGWQGSQGEPEPARVNARQVENWGELLAGQPGWSVLRQKGLVELVDQLNRQSFHANLTLQQRLDRLLPGLGRDLFDAIGTPTTKKHWAVLAAFALYGVRTNEWLDEDPARVVAELRQRLARRQGGRRTRSDQRRTDRRADDQSSEQASSDHHHNVGAPRGADPRRVAAYAALELSWGASRDRIKQAHRRLVKQHHPDMGGSADAFRRVNDAYQLLIA
;
A
#
# COMPACT_ATOMS: atom_id res chain seq x y z
N MET A 1 -63.57 -27.80 2.84
CA MET A 1 -62.23 -27.53 3.41
C MET A 1 -61.72 -26.23 2.79
N GLY A 2 -62.01 -25.08 3.42
CA GLY A 2 -61.60 -23.77 2.92
C GLY A 2 -60.19 -23.45 3.42
N PHE A 3 -59.27 -23.20 2.49
CA PHE A 3 -57.94 -22.70 2.79
C PHE A 3 -58.05 -21.20 3.11
N ASP A 4 -57.82 -20.84 4.39
CA ASP A 4 -57.87 -19.46 4.88
C ASP A 4 -56.45 -18.89 4.93
N PRO A 5 -56.07 -17.95 4.03
CA PRO A 5 -54.68 -17.48 3.87
C PRO A 5 -54.20 -16.56 5.01
N ARG A 6 -54.99 -16.37 6.08
CA ARG A 6 -54.66 -15.44 7.18
C ARG A 6 -53.87 -16.05 8.34
N ARG A 7 -53.44 -17.31 8.22
CA ARG A 7 -52.71 -18.03 9.29
C ARG A 7 -51.19 -18.10 9.12
N TRP A 8 -50.59 -17.24 8.31
CA TRP A 8 -49.12 -17.10 8.29
C TRP A 8 -48.67 -16.07 9.34
N SER A 9 -48.70 -16.47 10.61
CA SER A 9 -48.02 -15.74 11.67
C SER A 9 -46.74 -16.48 12.06
N SER A 10 -45.61 -16.01 11.51
CA SER A 10 -44.22 -16.28 11.94
C SER A 10 -43.32 -15.51 10.96
N GLU A 11 -42.47 -14.52 11.26
CA GLU A 11 -41.74 -14.07 12.45
C GLU A 11 -41.24 -12.62 12.19
N PRO A 12 -40.86 -11.84 13.22
CA PRO A 12 -40.47 -10.44 13.09
C PRO A 12 -39.00 -10.25 12.65
N ARG A 13 -38.53 -10.89 11.57
CA ARG A 13 -37.13 -10.71 11.12
C ARG A 13 -36.81 -9.34 10.51
N ALA A 14 -37.82 -8.56 10.13
CA ALA A 14 -37.59 -7.26 9.51
C ALA A 14 -37.21 -6.14 10.50
N ARG A 15 -37.49 -6.30 11.81
CA ARG A 15 -37.25 -5.24 12.82
C ARG A 15 -35.84 -5.30 13.44
N GLU A 16 -35.22 -6.48 13.52
CA GLU A 16 -33.88 -6.64 14.12
C GLU A 16 -32.75 -6.19 13.20
N VAL A 17 -32.91 -6.38 11.88
CA VAL A 17 -31.88 -5.97 10.91
C VAL A 17 -31.83 -4.45 10.79
N THR A 18 -32.99 -3.77 10.84
CA THR A 18 -33.03 -2.30 10.85
C THR A 18 -32.50 -1.74 12.16
N SER A 19 -32.81 -2.35 13.31
CA SER A 19 -32.25 -1.90 14.59
C SER A 19 -30.73 -2.06 14.65
N ASN A 20 -30.18 -3.15 14.09
CA ASN A 20 -28.72 -3.37 14.09
C ASN A 20 -28.00 -2.37 13.15
N VAL A 21 -28.60 -2.05 12.00
CA VAL A 21 -28.05 -1.04 11.08
C VAL A 21 -28.17 0.36 11.69
N GLU A 22 -29.29 0.69 12.33
CA GLU A 22 -29.49 1.96 13.04
C GLU A 22 -28.53 2.11 14.22
N THR A 23 -28.29 1.05 15.00
CA THR A 23 -27.30 1.06 16.09
C THR A 23 -25.89 1.27 15.56
N LEU A 24 -25.51 0.59 14.47
CA LEU A 24 -24.19 0.76 13.85
C LEU A 24 -24.00 2.15 13.25
N LEU A 25 -25.05 2.74 12.66
CA LEU A 25 -25.01 4.12 12.17
C LEU A 25 -24.88 5.12 13.32
N ALA A 26 -25.62 4.93 14.41
CA ALA A 26 -25.53 5.77 15.61
C ALA A 26 -24.14 5.69 16.26
N GLU A 27 -23.54 4.50 16.33
CA GLU A 27 -22.17 4.30 16.79
C GLU A 27 -21.16 4.97 15.85
N ASN A 28 -21.36 4.86 14.53
CA ASN A 28 -20.49 5.52 13.55
C ASN A 28 -20.53 7.06 13.72
N GLU A 29 -21.72 7.62 13.96
CA GLU A 29 -21.90 9.04 14.22
C GLU A 29 -21.29 9.47 15.56
N ALA A 30 -21.36 8.64 16.59
CA ALA A 30 -20.68 8.87 17.87
C ALA A 30 -19.15 8.90 17.68
N LEU A 31 -18.59 7.90 17.01
CA LEU A 31 -17.14 7.83 16.71
C LEU A 31 -16.70 9.02 15.85
N ARG A 32 -17.49 9.42 14.85
CA ARG A 32 -17.19 10.62 14.04
C ARG A 32 -17.22 11.92 14.85
N ARG A 33 -18.05 12.00 15.90
CA ARG A 33 -18.06 13.16 16.81
C ARG A 33 -16.82 13.15 17.70
N GLU A 34 -16.44 11.99 18.23
CA GLU A 34 -15.26 11.83 19.07
C GLU A 34 -13.96 12.13 18.30
N VAL A 35 -13.80 11.60 17.09
CA VAL A 35 -12.66 11.89 16.22
C VAL A 35 -12.55 13.39 15.93
N ARG A 36 -13.67 14.06 15.68
CA ARG A 36 -13.69 15.52 15.49
C ARG A 36 -13.29 16.26 16.77
N HIS A 37 -13.77 15.81 17.92
CA HIS A 37 -13.41 16.39 19.21
C HIS A 37 -11.90 16.25 19.49
N LEU A 38 -11.34 15.05 19.32
CA LEU A 38 -9.92 14.78 19.51
C LEU A 38 -9.04 15.59 18.56
N ARG A 39 -9.45 15.75 17.30
CA ARG A 39 -8.74 16.61 16.34
C ARG A 39 -8.75 18.07 16.77
N LEU A 40 -9.89 18.58 17.25
CA LEU A 40 -9.98 19.94 17.77
C LEU A 40 -9.14 20.14 19.05
N GLN A 41 -9.05 19.12 19.91
CA GLN A 41 -8.18 19.14 21.09
C GLN A 41 -6.70 19.15 20.69
N LEU A 42 -6.30 18.31 19.72
CA LEU A 42 -4.94 18.32 19.17
C LEU A 42 -4.60 19.66 18.54
N GLU A 43 -5.46 20.21 17.70
CA GLU A 43 -5.24 21.54 17.12
C GLU A 43 -5.15 22.62 18.19
N ARG A 44 -5.93 22.52 19.28
CA ARG A 44 -5.85 23.46 20.40
C ARG A 44 -4.52 23.34 21.13
N LEU A 45 -4.05 22.12 21.38
CA LEU A 45 -2.75 21.85 22.03
C LEU A 45 -1.57 22.29 21.16
N GLU A 46 -1.64 22.02 19.85
CA GLU A 46 -0.62 22.49 18.91
C GLU A 46 -0.61 24.02 18.81
N ARG A 47 -1.79 24.66 18.78
CA ARG A 47 -1.90 26.13 18.81
C ARG A 47 -1.39 26.70 20.13
N SER A 48 -1.65 26.08 21.27
CA SER A 48 -1.09 26.54 22.56
C SER A 48 0.42 26.36 22.62
N ALA A 49 0.96 25.22 22.15
CA ALA A 49 2.39 24.96 22.08
C ALA A 49 3.12 25.92 21.13
N ARG A 50 2.44 26.38 20.07
CA ARG A 50 2.97 27.40 19.14
C ARG A 50 2.85 28.83 19.69
N ARG A 51 1.87 29.10 20.56
CA ARG A 51 1.59 30.45 21.09
C ARG A 51 2.43 30.78 22.33
N ASP A 52 2.76 29.78 23.14
CA ASP A 52 3.73 29.87 24.25
C ASP A 52 4.82 28.81 24.04
N PRO A 53 5.95 29.15 23.38
CA PRO A 53 7.15 28.33 23.44
C PRO A 53 7.82 28.52 24.80
N GLN A 54 7.10 28.23 25.90
CA GLN A 54 7.77 28.12 27.20
C GLN A 54 8.47 26.77 27.27
N PRO A 55 9.80 26.73 27.49
CA PRO A 55 10.47 25.49 27.78
C PRO A 55 9.84 24.93 29.06
N PHE A 56 9.37 23.69 28.99
CA PHE A 56 8.82 22.95 30.10
C PHE A 56 9.86 22.91 31.24
N ARG A 57 9.78 23.88 32.15
CA ARG A 57 10.48 23.89 33.45
C ARG A 57 9.56 23.25 34.49
N GLY A 58 9.31 21.96 34.31
CA GLY A 58 8.75 21.06 35.31
C GLY A 58 9.84 20.13 35.81
N GLN A 59 10.33 20.41 37.00
CA GLN A 59 11.36 19.68 37.76
C GLN A 59 10.97 18.20 37.97
N ALA A 60 11.85 17.22 38.18
CA ALA A 60 13.29 17.06 37.96
C ALA A 60 13.61 15.64 38.44
N TRP A 61 13.96 14.70 37.55
CA TRP A 61 14.78 13.56 37.93
C TRP A 61 16.19 13.89 37.41
N GLY A 62 17.11 14.10 38.36
CA GLY A 62 18.30 14.93 38.17
C GLY A 62 19.22 14.51 37.03
N TRP A 63 19.61 15.51 36.23
CA TRP A 63 20.93 15.57 35.61
C TRP A 63 21.44 17.00 35.77
N GLN A 64 22.01 17.25 36.94
CA GLN A 64 22.92 18.35 37.16
C GLN A 64 24.32 17.75 36.91
N GLY A 65 24.74 17.76 35.65
CA GLY A 65 25.98 17.14 35.21
C GLY A 65 26.30 17.48 33.77
N SER A 66 27.36 18.27 33.61
CA SER A 66 28.27 18.31 32.46
C SER A 66 27.73 18.76 31.09
N GLN A 67 28.07 20.00 30.74
CA GLN A 67 28.52 20.30 29.38
C GLN A 67 29.56 19.23 28.99
N GLY A 68 29.19 18.26 28.15
CA GLY A 68 30.10 17.21 27.68
C GLY A 68 29.65 15.75 27.85
N GLU A 69 28.46 15.46 28.36
CA GLU A 69 27.94 14.07 28.31
C GLU A 69 27.21 13.84 26.97
N PRO A 70 27.64 12.87 26.12
CA PRO A 70 26.92 12.56 24.90
C PRO A 70 25.52 12.04 25.22
N GLU A 71 24.50 12.60 24.57
CA GLU A 71 23.13 12.05 24.55
C GLU A 71 23.21 10.52 24.42
N PRO A 72 22.49 9.74 25.26
CA PRO A 72 22.58 8.29 25.19
C PRO A 72 22.18 7.83 23.80
N ALA A 73 23.12 7.11 23.15
CA ALA A 73 22.96 6.60 21.80
C ALA A 73 21.62 5.88 21.69
N ARG A 74 20.79 6.29 20.72
CA ARG A 74 19.43 5.78 20.54
C ARG A 74 19.42 4.31 20.12
N VAL A 75 20.49 3.89 19.44
CA VAL A 75 20.76 2.51 19.06
C VAL A 75 22.20 2.19 19.42
N ASN A 76 22.43 1.09 20.12
CA ASN A 76 23.77 0.62 20.46
C ASN A 76 24.17 -0.63 19.62
N ALA A 77 25.49 -0.90 19.54
CA ALA A 77 26.02 -2.03 18.78
C ALA A 77 25.44 -3.39 19.23
N ARG A 78 25.26 -3.58 20.55
CA ARG A 78 24.69 -4.81 21.12
C ARG A 78 23.24 -5.04 20.70
N GLN A 79 22.44 -3.99 20.58
CA GLN A 79 21.05 -4.06 20.11
C GLN A 79 21.00 -4.48 18.64
N VAL A 80 21.87 -3.90 17.81
CA VAL A 80 21.99 -4.26 16.39
C VAL A 80 22.40 -5.73 16.23
N GLU A 81 23.37 -6.19 17.02
CA GLU A 81 23.78 -7.59 17.05
C GLU A 81 22.62 -8.50 17.48
N ASN A 82 21.92 -8.16 18.56
CA ASN A 82 20.78 -8.93 19.06
C ASN A 82 19.64 -9.03 18.02
N TRP A 83 19.28 -7.92 17.37
CA TRP A 83 18.33 -7.94 16.27
C TRP A 83 18.82 -8.78 15.09
N GLY A 84 20.12 -8.70 14.79
CA GLY A 84 20.76 -9.54 13.79
C GLY A 84 20.64 -11.03 14.10
N GLU A 85 20.83 -11.43 15.36
CA GLU A 85 20.65 -12.81 15.83
C GLU A 85 19.18 -13.24 15.80
N LEU A 86 18.28 -12.40 16.28
CA LEU A 86 16.84 -12.64 16.25
C LEU A 86 16.35 -12.91 14.84
N LEU A 87 16.75 -12.08 13.86
CA LEU A 87 16.44 -12.28 12.44
C LEU A 87 17.07 -13.53 11.86
N ALA A 88 18.30 -13.87 12.28
CA ALA A 88 19.01 -15.06 11.82
C ALA A 88 18.36 -16.37 12.28
N GLY A 89 17.72 -16.37 13.45
CA GLY A 89 16.97 -17.50 13.98
C GLY A 89 15.63 -17.77 13.28
N GLN A 90 15.16 -16.87 12.41
CA GLN A 90 13.81 -16.96 11.83
C GLN A 90 13.73 -17.88 10.59
N PRO A 91 12.56 -18.50 10.36
CA PRO A 91 12.32 -19.31 9.18
C PRO A 91 12.49 -18.48 7.88
N GLY A 92 13.27 -19.01 6.95
CA GLY A 92 13.51 -18.35 5.66
C GLY A 92 14.69 -17.39 5.63
N TRP A 93 15.40 -17.18 6.74
CA TRP A 93 16.64 -16.42 6.76
C TRP A 93 17.66 -16.91 5.73
N SER A 94 17.77 -18.22 5.52
CA SER A 94 18.70 -18.86 4.57
C SER A 94 18.50 -18.40 3.11
N VAL A 95 17.27 -18.04 2.73
CA VAL A 95 16.93 -17.58 1.38
C VAL A 95 17.43 -16.15 1.13
N LEU A 96 17.55 -15.34 2.18
CA LEU A 96 18.06 -13.98 2.09
C LEU A 96 19.57 -14.03 1.76
N ARG A 97 19.97 -13.35 0.68
CA ARG A 97 21.39 -13.18 0.35
C ARG A 97 21.80 -11.75 0.66
N GLN A 98 23.03 -11.55 1.15
CA GLN A 98 23.57 -10.22 1.48
C GLN A 98 23.44 -9.26 0.28
N LYS A 99 23.88 -9.67 -0.91
CA LYS A 99 23.72 -8.89 -2.15
C LYS A 99 22.27 -8.49 -2.43
N GLY A 100 21.31 -9.37 -2.15
CA GLY A 100 19.89 -9.06 -2.30
C GLY A 100 19.40 -7.99 -1.32
N LEU A 101 19.86 -8.06 -0.07
CA LEU A 101 19.51 -7.08 0.97
C LEU A 101 20.11 -5.69 0.68
N VAL A 102 21.35 -5.63 0.20
CA VAL A 102 21.98 -4.37 -0.26
C VAL A 102 21.13 -3.72 -1.35
N GLU A 103 20.82 -4.48 -2.41
CA GLU A 103 20.02 -3.98 -3.53
C GLU A 103 18.60 -3.59 -3.10
N LEU A 104 18.04 -4.26 -2.09
CA LEU A 104 16.74 -3.93 -1.52
C LEU A 104 16.80 -2.60 -0.76
N VAL A 105 17.81 -2.37 0.09
CA VAL A 105 17.99 -1.09 0.80
C VAL A 105 18.10 0.07 -0.20
N ASP A 106 18.92 -0.08 -1.23
CA ASP A 106 19.07 0.93 -2.27
C ASP A 106 17.75 1.21 -3.00
N GLN A 107 17.01 0.15 -3.34
CA GLN A 107 15.70 0.29 -3.99
C GLN A 107 14.70 1.00 -3.07
N LEU A 108 14.61 0.62 -1.80
CA LEU A 108 13.72 1.25 -0.83
C LEU A 108 14.08 2.72 -0.61
N ASN A 109 15.36 3.06 -0.69
CA ASN A 109 15.79 4.44 -0.61
C ASN A 109 15.35 5.24 -1.84
N ARG A 110 15.54 4.71 -3.06
CA ARG A 110 15.09 5.34 -4.32
C ARG A 110 13.57 5.50 -4.42
N GLN A 111 12.81 4.57 -3.81
CA GLN A 111 11.35 4.62 -3.79
C GLN A 111 10.79 5.52 -2.68
N SER A 112 11.64 6.02 -1.78
CA SER A 112 11.19 6.90 -0.71
C SER A 112 10.96 8.32 -1.21
N PHE A 113 10.15 9.10 -0.47
CA PHE A 113 9.82 10.50 -0.80
C PHE A 113 11.04 11.41 -0.97
N HIS A 114 12.21 11.00 -0.47
CA HIS A 114 13.47 11.73 -0.58
C HIS A 114 14.57 10.87 -1.21
N ALA A 115 14.44 10.56 -2.50
CA ALA A 115 15.38 9.72 -3.24
C ALA A 115 16.84 10.24 -3.26
N ASN A 116 17.04 11.54 -2.99
CA ASN A 116 18.35 12.18 -2.97
C ASN A 116 19.10 12.03 -1.63
N LEU A 117 18.41 11.59 -0.58
CA LEU A 117 19.02 11.42 0.74
C LEU A 117 19.51 10.00 0.92
N THR A 118 20.61 9.82 1.67
CA THR A 118 21.04 8.49 2.11
C THR A 118 20.08 7.93 3.15
N LEU A 119 20.09 6.61 3.35
CA LEU A 119 19.28 5.98 4.41
C LEU A 119 19.58 6.61 5.77
N GLN A 120 20.85 6.87 6.08
CA GLN A 120 21.28 7.53 7.31
C GLN A 120 20.61 8.91 7.47
N GLN A 121 20.76 9.79 6.49
CA GLN A 121 20.18 11.14 6.50
C GLN A 121 18.66 11.11 6.62
N ARG A 122 18.02 10.11 6.00
CA ARG A 122 16.57 9.94 6.08
C ARG A 122 16.12 9.55 7.49
N LEU A 123 16.84 8.64 8.14
CA LEU A 123 16.56 8.26 9.53
C LEU A 123 16.82 9.43 10.48
N ASP A 124 17.89 10.19 10.28
CA ASP A 124 18.21 11.39 11.06
C ASP A 124 17.13 12.48 10.95
N ARG A 125 16.44 12.56 9.80
CA ARG A 125 15.29 13.48 9.64
C ARG A 125 14.02 13.02 10.35
N LEU A 126 13.86 11.71 10.56
CA LEU A 126 12.74 11.16 11.32
C LEU A 126 12.99 11.28 12.82
N LEU A 127 14.20 10.94 13.26
CA LEU A 127 14.69 11.13 14.61
C LEU A 127 16.14 11.60 14.57
N PRO A 128 16.46 12.81 15.05
CA PRO A 128 17.83 13.33 15.06
C PRO A 128 18.79 12.36 15.75
N GLY A 129 19.87 12.00 15.07
CA GLY A 129 20.92 11.11 15.59
C GLY A 129 20.68 9.61 15.36
N LEU A 130 19.45 9.18 15.05
CA LEU A 130 19.13 7.75 14.86
C LEU A 130 19.94 7.11 13.72
N GLY A 131 20.05 7.81 12.60
CA GLY A 131 20.81 7.32 11.44
C GLY A 131 22.29 7.22 11.79
N ARG A 132 22.86 8.27 12.39
CA ARG A 132 24.26 8.26 12.83
C ARG A 132 24.54 7.12 13.81
N ASP A 133 23.75 7.00 14.86
CA ASP A 133 23.91 5.98 15.89
C ASP A 133 23.80 4.56 15.31
N LEU A 134 22.85 4.33 14.39
CA LEU A 134 22.68 3.04 13.73
C LEU A 134 23.89 2.65 12.87
N PHE A 135 24.42 3.59 12.09
CA PHE A 135 25.58 3.33 11.23
C PHE A 135 26.87 3.18 12.04
N ASP A 136 27.03 3.97 13.10
CA ASP A 136 28.13 3.84 14.06
C ASP A 136 28.06 2.48 14.80
N ALA A 137 26.85 2.02 15.17
CA ALA A 137 26.61 0.73 15.80
C ALA A 137 26.86 -0.49 14.90
N ILE A 138 26.62 -0.36 13.58
CA ILE A 138 26.85 -1.45 12.61
C ILE A 138 28.34 -1.60 12.28
N GLY A 139 29.07 -0.48 12.18
CA GLY A 139 30.49 -0.45 11.85
C GLY A 139 30.84 -1.14 10.51
N THR A 140 32.14 -1.35 10.31
CA THR A 140 32.68 -2.16 9.21
C THR A 140 33.54 -3.29 9.79
N PRO A 141 33.45 -4.54 9.28
CA PRO A 141 32.72 -4.99 8.08
C PRO A 141 31.21 -5.22 8.28
N THR A 142 30.42 -4.90 7.26
CA THR A 142 28.97 -5.13 7.28
C THR A 142 28.62 -6.59 6.99
N THR A 143 27.95 -7.25 7.93
CA THR A 143 27.53 -8.66 7.78
C THR A 143 26.15 -8.75 7.13
N LYS A 144 25.75 -9.96 6.71
CA LYS A 144 24.38 -10.24 6.26
C LYS A 144 23.32 -9.81 7.29
N LYS A 145 23.61 -10.00 8.58
CA LYS A 145 22.75 -9.60 9.70
C LYS A 145 22.56 -8.08 9.72
N HIS A 146 23.65 -7.33 9.63
CA HIS A 146 23.62 -5.86 9.56
C HIS A 146 22.79 -5.35 8.37
N TRP A 147 22.92 -5.96 7.19
CA TRP A 147 22.12 -5.59 6.02
C TRP A 147 20.62 -5.89 6.17
N ALA A 148 20.24 -6.92 6.93
CA ALA A 148 18.83 -7.20 7.21
C ALA A 148 18.25 -6.18 8.19
N VAL A 149 19.02 -5.79 9.21
CA VAL A 149 18.63 -4.71 10.13
C VAL A 149 18.48 -3.40 9.37
N LEU A 150 19.44 -3.02 8.52
CA LEU A 150 19.33 -1.85 7.64
C LEU A 150 18.11 -1.92 6.71
N ALA A 151 17.81 -3.09 6.16
CA ALA A 151 16.61 -3.28 5.34
C ALA A 151 15.33 -3.13 6.16
N ALA A 152 15.30 -3.59 7.41
CA ALA A 152 14.17 -3.37 8.32
C ALA A 152 14.00 -1.88 8.63
N PHE A 153 15.07 -1.16 8.97
CA PHE A 153 15.05 0.30 9.15
C PHE A 153 14.64 1.04 7.87
N ALA A 154 15.02 0.51 6.70
CA ALA A 154 14.60 1.07 5.44
C ALA A 154 13.10 0.90 5.17
N LEU A 155 12.47 -0.14 5.74
CA LEU A 155 11.05 -0.47 5.59
C LEU A 155 10.15 0.21 6.62
N TYR A 156 10.53 0.16 7.90
CA TYR A 156 9.68 0.57 9.03
C TYR A 156 10.13 1.88 9.69
N GLY A 157 11.33 2.39 9.36
CA GLY A 157 11.84 3.64 9.91
C GLY A 157 12.04 3.56 11.42
N VAL A 158 11.46 4.51 12.15
CA VAL A 158 11.58 4.60 13.62
C VAL A 158 10.95 3.41 14.34
N ARG A 159 9.89 2.83 13.78
CA ARG A 159 9.14 1.71 14.40
C ARG A 159 9.85 0.36 14.30
N THR A 160 11.06 0.35 13.76
CA THR A 160 11.81 -0.89 13.52
C THR A 160 12.13 -1.63 14.82
N ASN A 161 12.35 -0.89 15.92
CA ASN A 161 12.55 -1.48 17.25
C ASN A 161 11.32 -2.32 17.69
N GLU A 162 10.12 -1.75 17.61
CA GLU A 162 8.86 -2.43 17.94
C GLU A 162 8.72 -3.73 17.14
N TRP A 163 8.92 -3.67 15.82
CA TRP A 163 8.73 -4.83 14.96
C TRP A 163 9.80 -5.91 15.10
N LEU A 164 11.05 -5.54 15.37
CA LEU A 164 12.14 -6.50 15.55
C LEU A 164 12.03 -7.24 16.89
N ASP A 165 11.49 -6.57 17.91
CA ASP A 165 11.31 -7.15 19.24
C ASP A 165 10.00 -7.96 19.33
N GLU A 166 8.90 -7.48 18.71
CA GLU A 166 7.59 -8.14 18.77
C GLU A 166 7.45 -9.33 17.80
N ASP A 167 7.84 -9.18 16.53
CA ASP A 167 7.64 -10.21 15.50
C ASP A 167 8.74 -10.18 14.42
N PRO A 168 9.94 -10.68 14.75
CA PRO A 168 11.05 -10.74 13.80
C PRO A 168 10.78 -11.68 12.62
N ALA A 169 9.91 -12.69 12.79
CA ALA A 169 9.55 -13.63 11.73
C ALA A 169 8.82 -12.92 10.59
N ARG A 170 7.88 -12.01 10.93
CA ARG A 170 7.18 -11.18 9.96
C ARG A 170 8.11 -10.27 9.18
N VAL A 171 9.12 -9.69 9.84
CA VAL A 171 10.14 -8.86 9.17
C VAL A 171 10.89 -9.67 8.11
N VAL A 172 11.33 -10.89 8.43
CA VAL A 172 12.02 -11.78 7.48
C VAL A 172 11.10 -12.22 6.33
N ALA A 173 9.83 -12.50 6.62
CA ALA A 173 8.83 -12.84 5.61
C ALA A 173 8.60 -11.69 4.61
N GLU A 174 8.47 -10.46 5.11
CA GLU A 174 8.30 -9.25 4.29
C GLU A 174 9.55 -8.98 3.43
N LEU A 175 10.76 -9.12 4.00
CA LEU A 175 12.02 -9.01 3.26
C LEU A 175 12.08 -10.04 2.12
N ARG A 176 11.72 -11.29 2.38
CA ARG A 176 11.63 -12.35 1.36
C ARG A 176 10.61 -12.01 0.28
N GLN A 177 9.42 -11.57 0.66
CA GLN A 177 8.35 -11.26 -0.28
C GLN A 177 8.79 -10.13 -1.23
N ARG A 178 9.46 -9.09 -0.72
CA ARG A 178 9.97 -7.99 -1.55
C ARG A 178 11.08 -8.42 -2.49
N LEU A 179 12.01 -9.27 -2.03
CA LEU A 179 13.04 -9.84 -2.89
C LEU A 179 12.44 -10.74 -3.98
N ALA A 180 11.42 -11.54 -3.66
CA ALA A 180 10.72 -12.40 -4.61
C ALA A 180 9.98 -11.59 -5.68
N ARG A 181 9.28 -10.50 -5.29
CA ARG A 181 8.62 -9.57 -6.24
C ARG A 181 9.63 -8.94 -7.21
N ARG A 182 10.84 -8.63 -6.73
CA ARG A 182 11.92 -8.08 -7.56
C ARG A 182 12.46 -9.10 -8.56
N GLN A 183 12.68 -10.34 -8.13
CA GLN A 183 13.11 -11.43 -9.02
C GLN A 183 12.02 -11.80 -10.05
N GLY A 184 10.75 -11.72 -9.65
CA GLY A 184 9.59 -11.91 -10.53
C GLY A 184 9.43 -10.82 -11.60
N GLY A 185 9.88 -9.59 -11.33
CA GLY A 185 9.94 -8.51 -12.33
C GLY A 185 11.02 -8.70 -13.40
N ARG A 186 11.97 -9.63 -13.19
CA ARG A 186 12.98 -10.05 -14.18
C ARG A 186 12.54 -11.26 -15.02
N ARG A 187 11.25 -11.64 -14.99
CA ARG A 187 10.68 -12.52 -16.00
C ARG A 187 10.35 -11.68 -17.24
N THR A 188 11.40 -11.51 -18.05
CA THR A 188 11.38 -11.35 -19.51
C THR A 188 10.27 -10.49 -20.10
N ARG A 189 10.55 -9.18 -20.20
CA ARG A 189 9.97 -8.28 -21.22
C ARG A 189 10.22 -8.76 -22.66
N SER A 190 11.01 -9.83 -22.83
CA SER A 190 11.38 -10.48 -24.08
C SER A 190 10.58 -11.75 -24.42
N ASP A 191 9.84 -12.37 -23.48
CA ASP A 191 9.04 -13.57 -23.80
C ASP A 191 7.59 -13.25 -24.20
N GLN A 192 7.10 -12.04 -23.90
CA GLN A 192 5.82 -11.56 -24.40
C GLN A 192 5.90 -10.94 -25.81
N ARG A 193 7.05 -11.06 -26.50
CA ARG A 193 7.24 -10.50 -27.86
C ARG A 193 7.38 -11.56 -28.96
N ARG A 194 6.88 -12.78 -28.74
CA ARG A 194 6.96 -13.87 -29.73
C ARG A 194 5.64 -14.51 -30.16
N THR A 195 4.49 -14.09 -29.64
CA THR A 195 3.20 -14.58 -30.13
C THR A 195 2.41 -13.59 -30.97
N ASP A 196 2.89 -12.34 -31.11
CA ASP A 196 2.04 -11.25 -31.61
C ASP A 196 2.50 -10.72 -32.99
N ARG A 197 3.51 -11.35 -33.63
CA ARG A 197 4.00 -10.96 -34.98
C ARG A 197 3.58 -11.92 -36.10
N ARG A 198 2.38 -12.49 -36.00
CA ARG A 198 1.73 -13.22 -37.09
C ARG A 198 0.27 -12.82 -37.21
N ALA A 199 0.03 -11.54 -37.41
CA ALA A 199 -1.15 -11.01 -38.07
C ALA A 199 -0.83 -9.55 -38.41
N ASP A 200 -1.40 -9.05 -39.50
CA ASP A 200 -1.29 -7.68 -40.00
C ASP A 200 -0.02 -7.33 -40.78
N ASP A 201 0.10 -7.99 -41.93
CA ASP A 201 0.45 -7.29 -43.17
C ASP A 201 -0.82 -7.23 -44.04
N GLN A 202 -1.52 -6.10 -43.97
CA GLN A 202 -2.45 -5.60 -45.01
C GLN A 202 -2.90 -4.17 -44.63
N SER A 203 -2.53 -3.19 -45.48
CA SER A 203 -3.31 -2.02 -45.96
C SER A 203 -4.29 -1.32 -45.00
N SER A 204 -4.45 -0.01 -44.91
CA SER A 204 -4.00 1.16 -45.67
C SER A 204 -4.63 2.39 -44.99
N GLU A 205 -3.99 3.54 -45.14
CA GLU A 205 -4.51 4.90 -45.32
C GLU A 205 -5.97 5.29 -44.93
N GLN A 206 -6.02 6.43 -44.22
CA GLN A 206 -6.95 7.57 -44.33
C GLN A 206 -8.40 7.50 -43.78
N ALA A 207 -8.61 8.42 -42.82
CA ALA A 207 -9.76 9.31 -42.62
C ALA A 207 -11.03 8.81 -41.91
N SER A 208 -11.26 9.47 -40.77
CA SER A 208 -12.54 9.99 -40.27
C SER A 208 -13.58 9.05 -39.62
N SER A 209 -13.85 9.39 -38.36
CA SER A 209 -15.08 9.24 -37.56
C SER A 209 -15.98 8.01 -37.73
N ASP A 210 -16.23 7.40 -36.56
CA ASP A 210 -17.46 6.74 -36.12
C ASP A 210 -17.46 5.20 -36.00
N HIS A 211 -17.68 4.79 -34.74
CA HIS A 211 -18.03 3.46 -34.24
C HIS A 211 -16.98 2.36 -34.43
N HIS A 212 -16.14 2.16 -33.41
CA HIS A 212 -15.38 0.92 -33.20
C HIS A 212 -16.32 -0.28 -33.16
N HIS A 213 -16.49 -0.95 -34.30
CA HIS A 213 -17.18 -2.24 -34.39
C HIS A 213 -16.27 -3.28 -33.74
N ASN A 214 -16.77 -3.95 -32.70
CA ASN A 214 -16.02 -4.96 -31.99
C ASN A 214 -15.84 -6.20 -32.88
N VAL A 215 -14.63 -6.39 -33.41
CA VAL A 215 -14.26 -7.51 -34.30
C VAL A 215 -14.41 -8.82 -33.54
N GLY A 216 -15.37 -9.66 -33.93
CA GLY A 216 -15.59 -10.99 -33.36
C GLY A 216 -16.92 -11.22 -32.62
N ALA A 217 -17.83 -10.23 -32.58
CA ALA A 217 -19.17 -10.44 -32.02
C ALA A 217 -20.06 -11.30 -32.96
N PRO A 218 -20.70 -12.39 -32.48
CA PRO A 218 -21.61 -13.20 -33.30
C PRO A 218 -22.86 -12.38 -33.69
N ARG A 219 -23.42 -12.64 -34.89
CA ARG A 219 -24.70 -12.07 -35.33
C ARG A 219 -25.81 -12.54 -34.37
N GLY A 220 -26.19 -11.68 -33.43
CA GLY A 220 -27.15 -11.98 -32.35
C GLY A 220 -26.64 -11.69 -30.93
N ALA A 221 -25.40 -11.20 -30.78
CA ALA A 221 -24.88 -10.77 -29.48
C ALA A 221 -25.65 -9.57 -28.91
N ASP A 222 -25.85 -9.55 -27.59
CA ASP A 222 -26.50 -8.43 -26.91
C ASP A 222 -25.77 -7.11 -27.20
N PRO A 223 -26.44 -6.12 -27.82
CA PRO A 223 -25.80 -4.87 -28.22
C PRO A 223 -25.21 -4.10 -27.04
N ARG A 224 -25.80 -4.26 -25.84
CA ARG A 224 -25.30 -3.67 -24.59
C ARG A 224 -23.94 -4.25 -24.17
N ARG A 225 -23.76 -5.56 -24.30
CA ARG A 225 -22.47 -6.21 -23.99
C ARG A 225 -21.42 -5.83 -25.01
N VAL A 226 -21.81 -5.70 -26.29
CA VAL A 226 -20.89 -5.29 -27.36
C VAL A 226 -20.38 -3.87 -27.10
N ALA A 227 -21.29 -2.96 -26.73
CA ALA A 227 -20.93 -1.61 -26.31
C ALA A 227 -20.05 -1.59 -25.04
N ALA A 228 -20.30 -2.47 -24.06
CA ALA A 228 -19.48 -2.57 -22.85
C ALA A 228 -18.05 -3.03 -23.14
N TYR A 229 -17.87 -4.01 -24.03
CA TYR A 229 -16.53 -4.42 -24.47
C TYR A 229 -15.82 -3.32 -25.26
N ALA A 230 -16.55 -2.59 -26.12
CA ALA A 230 -16.00 -1.45 -26.84
C ALA A 230 -15.58 -0.30 -25.89
N ALA A 231 -16.37 -0.01 -24.86
CA ALA A 231 -16.05 0.99 -23.84
C ALA A 231 -14.83 0.63 -22.98
N LEU A 232 -14.51 -0.66 -22.84
CA LEU A 232 -13.30 -1.14 -22.17
C LEU A 232 -12.12 -1.35 -23.13
N GLU A 233 -12.28 -1.01 -24.41
CA GLU A 233 -11.28 -1.22 -25.48
C GLU A 233 -10.86 -2.71 -25.60
N LEU A 234 -11.82 -3.62 -25.48
CA LEU A 234 -11.61 -5.06 -25.51
C LEU A 234 -12.38 -5.73 -26.66
N SER A 235 -11.79 -6.80 -27.18
CA SER A 235 -12.48 -7.66 -28.14
C SER A 235 -13.61 -8.44 -27.48
N TRP A 236 -14.61 -8.80 -28.28
CA TRP A 236 -15.73 -9.64 -27.83
C TRP A 236 -15.22 -10.99 -27.31
N GLY A 237 -15.68 -11.39 -26.13
CA GLY A 237 -15.25 -12.64 -25.49
C GLY A 237 -13.92 -12.57 -24.72
N ALA A 238 -13.37 -11.37 -24.49
CA ALA A 238 -12.19 -11.21 -23.64
C ALA A 238 -12.40 -11.82 -22.24
N SER A 239 -11.36 -12.48 -21.71
CA SER A 239 -11.42 -13.17 -20.43
C SER A 239 -11.68 -12.21 -19.25
N ARG A 240 -12.25 -12.75 -18.16
CA ARG A 240 -12.54 -11.97 -16.93
C ARG A 240 -11.31 -11.23 -16.39
N ASP A 241 -10.13 -11.83 -16.50
CA ASP A 241 -8.88 -11.20 -16.06
C ASP A 241 -8.48 -10.00 -16.93
N ARG A 242 -8.73 -10.09 -18.25
CA ARG A 242 -8.53 -8.97 -19.19
C ARG A 242 -9.50 -7.83 -18.94
N ILE A 243 -10.77 -8.14 -18.65
CA ILE A 243 -11.79 -7.15 -18.26
C ILE A 243 -11.37 -6.40 -16.98
N LYS A 244 -10.94 -7.12 -15.94
CA LYS A 244 -10.43 -6.50 -14.69
C LYS A 244 -9.18 -5.66 -14.91
N GLN A 245 -8.28 -6.09 -15.79
CA GLN A 245 -7.06 -5.35 -16.10
C GLN A 245 -7.37 -4.06 -16.86
N ALA A 246 -8.22 -4.11 -17.89
CA ALA A 246 -8.65 -2.96 -18.66
C ALA A 246 -9.38 -1.93 -17.78
N HIS A 247 -10.30 -2.39 -16.93
CA HIS A 247 -11.00 -1.54 -15.96
C HIS A 247 -10.02 -0.79 -15.04
N ARG A 248 -9.05 -1.49 -14.43
CA ARG A 248 -8.03 -0.84 -13.58
C ARG A 248 -7.16 0.16 -14.34
N ARG A 249 -6.88 -0.08 -15.62
CA ARG A 249 -6.11 0.84 -16.48
C ARG A 249 -6.91 2.12 -16.74
N LEU A 250 -8.15 1.97 -17.19
CA LEU A 250 -9.03 3.07 -17.57
C LEU A 250 -9.49 3.89 -16.36
N VAL A 251 -9.75 3.26 -15.20
CA VAL A 251 -10.06 3.96 -13.95
C VAL A 251 -8.92 4.87 -13.50
N LYS A 252 -7.66 4.41 -13.60
CA LYS A 252 -6.50 5.22 -13.24
C LYS A 252 -6.30 6.41 -14.18
N GLN A 253 -6.69 6.25 -15.44
CA GLN A 253 -6.54 7.27 -16.48
C GLN A 253 -7.66 8.33 -16.43
N HIS A 254 -8.89 7.92 -16.11
CA HIS A 254 -10.06 8.79 -16.10
C HIS A 254 -10.54 9.17 -14.68
N HIS A 255 -9.73 8.92 -13.64
CA HIS A 255 -10.11 9.24 -12.27
C HIS A 255 -10.35 10.75 -12.09
N PRO A 256 -11.48 11.19 -11.51
CA PRO A 256 -11.78 12.60 -11.33
C PRO A 256 -10.73 13.32 -10.45
N ASP A 257 -10.20 12.64 -9.43
CA ASP A 257 -9.15 13.22 -8.56
C ASP A 257 -7.79 13.42 -9.27
N MET A 258 -7.60 12.82 -10.45
CA MET A 258 -6.38 12.97 -11.26
C MET A 258 -6.61 13.87 -12.49
N GLY A 259 -7.71 14.63 -12.52
CA GLY A 259 -8.07 15.53 -13.63
C GLY A 259 -8.81 14.84 -14.79
N GLY A 260 -9.31 13.63 -14.59
CA GLY A 260 -10.09 12.88 -15.58
C GLY A 260 -11.57 13.30 -15.67
N SER A 261 -12.20 13.02 -16.81
CA SER A 261 -13.64 13.26 -17.01
C SER A 261 -14.49 12.31 -16.19
N ALA A 262 -15.36 12.86 -15.33
CA ALA A 262 -16.32 12.09 -14.53
C ALA A 262 -17.27 11.24 -15.40
N ASP A 263 -17.61 11.72 -16.60
CA ASP A 263 -18.48 10.99 -17.55
C ASP A 263 -17.77 9.81 -18.20
N ALA A 264 -16.45 9.90 -18.42
CA ALA A 264 -15.65 8.77 -18.89
C ALA A 264 -15.50 7.70 -17.79
N PHE A 265 -15.31 8.13 -16.54
CA PHE A 265 -15.23 7.23 -15.40
C PHE A 265 -16.52 6.42 -15.20
N ARG A 266 -17.69 7.08 -15.24
CA ARG A 266 -18.99 6.39 -15.13
C ARG A 266 -19.18 5.36 -16.25
N ARG A 267 -18.92 5.74 -17.50
CA ARG A 267 -19.02 4.83 -18.67
C ARG A 267 -18.16 3.57 -18.52
N VAL A 268 -16.93 3.71 -18.03
CA VAL A 268 -16.01 2.59 -17.79
C VAL A 268 -16.50 1.67 -16.67
N ASN A 269 -17.02 2.24 -15.58
CA ASN A 269 -17.53 1.47 -14.44
C ASN A 269 -18.83 0.72 -14.79
N ASP A 270 -19.75 1.37 -15.52
CA ASP A 270 -21.01 0.75 -15.96
C ASP A 270 -20.74 -0.41 -16.93
N ALA A 271 -19.79 -0.24 -17.85
CA ALA A 271 -19.34 -1.31 -18.75
C ALA A 271 -18.72 -2.50 -18.00
N TYR A 272 -17.93 -2.24 -16.96
CA TYR A 272 -17.34 -3.28 -16.11
C TYR A 272 -18.41 -4.06 -15.35
N GLN A 273 -19.40 -3.37 -14.77
CA GLN A 273 -20.50 -4.02 -14.03
C GLN A 273 -21.33 -4.92 -14.96
N LEU A 274 -21.66 -4.46 -16.17
CA LEU A 274 -22.43 -5.24 -17.16
C LEU A 274 -21.72 -6.53 -17.64
N LEU A 275 -20.39 -6.61 -17.55
CA LEU A 275 -19.62 -7.78 -18.00
C LEU A 275 -19.27 -8.76 -16.88
N ILE A 276 -19.46 -8.36 -15.63
CA ILE A 276 -19.11 -9.14 -14.43
C ILE A 276 -20.32 -9.57 -13.60
N ALA A 277 -21.45 -8.86 -13.72
CA ALA A 277 -22.75 -9.35 -13.28
C ALA A 277 -23.10 -10.67 -13.98
#